data_AF-A0AAN6Y823-F1
#
_entry.id   AF-A0AAN6Y823-F1
#
_cell.length_a   1.000
_cell.length_b   1.000
_cell.length_c   1.000
_cell.angle_alpha   90.00
_cell.angle_beta   90.00
_cell.angle_gamma   90.00
#
_symmetry.space_group_name_H-M   'P 1'
#
loop_
_entity.id
_entity.type
_entity.pdbx_description
1 polymer ?
#
loop_
_entity_poly.entity_id
_entity_poly.type
_entity_poly.pdbx_seq_one_letter_code
_entity_poly.pdbx_strand_id
1 'polypeptide(L)' 'MRFTTTVFQLVAVLTAVVAPAMACYCVNNAGADNESTLKCCNEAGGKWKYPLCETFSMTRSQRIKFQNCCTRSGEKPICS' A
#
# COMPACT_ATOMS: atom_id res chain seq x y z
N MET A 1 -12.95 54.64 18.14
CA MET A 1 -12.42 53.83 19.26
C MET A 1 -12.88 52.39 19.08
N ARG A 2 -11.91 51.46 19.03
CA ARG A 2 -11.94 50.06 19.52
C ARG A 2 -12.87 49.05 18.82
N PHE A 3 -12.29 48.11 18.05
CA PHE A 3 -12.00 46.67 18.35
C PHE A 3 -13.30 45.84 18.38
N THR A 4 -13.54 44.84 17.54
CA THR A 4 -12.87 43.51 17.46
C THR A 4 -13.41 42.79 16.20
N THR A 5 -12.62 42.46 15.18
CA THR A 5 -11.88 41.19 15.00
C THR A 5 -12.60 39.92 15.48
N THR A 6 -13.30 39.24 14.57
CA THR A 6 -13.51 37.79 14.66
C THR A 6 -13.25 37.17 13.30
N VAL A 7 -12.00 36.73 13.15
CA VAL A 7 -11.50 35.91 12.06
C VAL A 7 -12.27 34.60 12.08
N PHE A 8 -13.15 34.39 11.09
CA PHE A 8 -13.67 33.05 10.79
C PHE A 8 -12.50 32.24 10.19
N GLN A 9 -11.67 31.66 11.07
CA GLN A 9 -10.77 30.59 10.67
C GLN A 9 -11.62 29.38 10.31
N LEU A 10 -12.01 29.30 9.04
CA LEU A 10 -12.28 28.05 8.37
C LEU A 10 -10.98 27.24 8.40
N VAL A 11 -10.80 26.49 9.48
CA VAL A 11 -9.85 25.39 9.54
C VAL A 11 -10.35 24.38 8.52
N ALA A 12 -9.87 24.52 7.29
CA ALA A 12 -9.92 23.46 6.31
C ALA A 12 -9.17 22.30 6.94
N VAL A 13 -9.93 21.40 7.57
CA VAL A 13 -9.49 20.05 7.87
C VAL A 13 -9.28 19.41 6.50
N LEU A 14 -8.12 19.69 5.90
CA LEU A 14 -7.51 18.81 4.93
C LEU A 14 -7.24 17.53 5.71
N THR A 15 -8.26 16.67 5.76
CA THR A 15 -8.04 15.24 5.90
C THR A 15 -7.01 14.91 4.85
N ALA A 16 -5.77 14.76 5.28
CA ALA A 16 -4.77 14.08 4.51
C ALA A 16 -5.42 12.73 4.15
N VAL A 17 -5.93 12.65 2.93
CA VAL A 17 -6.15 11.38 2.26
C VAL A 17 -4.72 10.87 2.12
N VAL A 18 -4.25 10.21 3.19
CA VAL A 18 -3.07 9.37 3.13
C VAL A 18 -3.49 8.36 2.09
N ALA A 19 -3.15 8.61 0.83
CA ALA A 19 -3.18 7.57 -0.16
C ALA A 19 -2.23 6.52 0.40
N PRO A 20 -2.70 5.36 0.87
CA PRO A 20 -1.79 4.26 1.11
C PRO A 20 -1.01 4.12 -0.20
N ALA A 21 0.30 4.16 -0.15
CA ALA A 21 1.11 3.94 -1.33
C ALA A 21 0.87 2.47 -1.71
N MET A 22 -0.16 2.24 -2.53
CA MET A 22 -0.83 0.96 -2.76
C MET A 22 0.13 -0.04 -3.41
N ALA A 23 0.94 -0.68 -2.58
CA ALA A 23 2.02 -1.54 -3.01
C ALA A 23 2.14 -2.72 -2.05
N CYS A 24 2.15 -3.94 -2.58
CA CYS A 24 2.43 -5.15 -1.81
C CYS A 24 3.83 -5.68 -2.13
N TYR A 25 4.51 -6.21 -1.13
CA TYR A 25 5.76 -6.93 -1.25
C TYR A 25 5.85 -8.08 -0.23
N CYS A 26 6.56 -9.15 -0.60
CA CYS A 26 6.91 -10.25 0.30
C CYS A 26 8.20 -9.87 1.05
N VAL A 27 8.23 -10.13 2.36
CA VAL A 27 9.37 -9.84 3.23
C VAL A 27 9.80 -11.13 3.92
N ASN A 28 11.08 -11.46 3.84
CA ASN A 28 11.70 -12.56 4.56
C ASN A 28 12.60 -12.03 5.70
N ASN A 29 13.30 -12.91 6.41
CA ASN A 29 14.20 -12.51 7.51
C ASN A 29 15.40 -11.65 7.06
N ALA A 30 15.71 -11.62 5.76
CA ALA A 30 16.78 -10.81 5.17
C ALA A 30 16.27 -9.45 4.63
N GLY A 31 14.96 -9.27 4.45
CA GLY A 31 14.35 -8.04 3.96
C GLY A 31 13.31 -8.27 2.88
N ALA A 32 13.06 -7.26 2.04
CA ALA A 32 12.13 -7.36 0.93
C ALA A 32 12.67 -8.34 -0.14
N ASP A 33 11.88 -9.35 -0.46
CA ASP A 33 12.23 -10.38 -1.43
C ASP A 33 11.57 -10.07 -2.77
N ASN A 34 12.34 -9.47 -3.67
CA ASN A 34 11.81 -8.99 -4.95
C ASN A 34 11.40 -10.13 -5.88
N GLU A 35 12.06 -11.29 -5.80
CA GLU A 35 11.81 -12.44 -6.66
C GLU A 35 10.46 -13.08 -6.32
N SER A 36 10.24 -13.36 -5.04
CA SER A 36 8.98 -13.90 -4.56
C SER A 36 7.86 -12.88 -4.66
N THR A 37 8.15 -11.59 -4.46
CA THR A 37 7.16 -10.54 -4.72
C THR A 37 6.74 -10.52 -6.18
N LEU A 38 7.68 -10.55 -7.14
CA LEU A 38 7.38 -10.58 -8.57
C LEU A 38 6.51 -11.81 -8.90
N LYS A 39 6.91 -12.98 -8.42
CA LYS A 39 6.17 -14.22 -8.63
C LYS A 39 4.74 -14.13 -8.09
N CYS A 40 4.59 -13.70 -6.84
CA CYS A 40 3.29 -13.55 -6.19
C CYS A 40 2.44 -12.45 -6.81
N CYS A 41 3.06 -11.37 -7.31
CA CYS A 41 2.38 -10.30 -8.03
C CYS A 41 1.77 -10.84 -9.33
N ASN A 42 2.55 -11.61 -10.10
CA ASN A 42 2.08 -12.24 -11.33
C ASN A 42 1.00 -13.28 -11.06
N GLU A 43 1.14 -14.13 -10.04
CA GLU A 43 0.11 -15.11 -9.65
C GLU A 43 -1.21 -14.45 -9.22
N ALA A 44 -1.11 -13.30 -8.55
CA ALA A 44 -2.28 -12.52 -8.17
C ALA A 44 -2.89 -11.74 -9.34
N GLY A 45 -2.22 -11.65 -10.50
CA GLY A 45 -2.63 -10.80 -11.61
C GLY A 45 -2.52 -9.31 -11.30
N GLY A 46 -1.58 -8.94 -10.43
CA GLY A 46 -1.23 -7.55 -10.13
C GLY A 46 -0.29 -6.96 -11.18
N LYS A 47 -0.04 -5.65 -11.10
CA LYS A 47 0.96 -4.99 -11.94
C LYS A 47 2.28 -4.93 -11.19
N TRP A 48 3.29 -5.62 -11.72
CA TRP A 48 4.63 -5.53 -11.17
C TRP A 48 5.29 -4.21 -11.55
N LYS A 49 5.81 -3.50 -10.56
CA LYS A 49 6.57 -2.26 -10.71
C LYS A 49 7.76 -2.30 -9.77
N TYR A 50 8.88 -2.77 -10.29
CA TYR A 50 10.09 -3.02 -9.50
C TYR A 50 10.38 -1.91 -8.48
N PRO A 51 10.58 -2.22 -7.18
CA PRO A 51 10.59 -3.55 -6.55
C PRO A 51 9.24 -4.00 -5.93
N LEU A 52 8.12 -3.42 -6.33
CA LEU A 52 6.82 -3.55 -5.67
C LEU A 52 5.73 -4.14 -6.59
N CYS A 53 4.70 -4.76 -6.02
CA CYS A 53 3.47 -5.07 -6.73
C CYS A 53 2.44 -3.95 -6.54
N GLU A 54 2.03 -3.25 -7.60
CA GLU A 54 1.00 -2.20 -7.51
C GLU A 54 -0.36 -2.81 -7.18
N THR A 55 -0.92 -2.41 -6.03
CA THR A 55 -2.19 -2.93 -5.51
C THR A 55 -3.36 -2.03 -5.78
N PHE A 56 -3.12 -0.80 -6.28
CA PHE A 56 -4.18 0.08 -6.77
C PHE A 56 -5.00 -0.59 -7.87
N SER A 57 -4.35 -1.37 -8.73
CA SER A 57 -5.01 -2.11 -9.81
C SER A 57 -5.55 -3.48 -9.36
N MET A 58 -5.37 -3.87 -8.09
CA MET A 58 -5.73 -5.19 -7.59
C MET A 58 -7.05 -5.17 -6.83
N THR A 59 -7.95 -6.08 -7.20
CA THR A 59 -9.14 -6.38 -6.40
C THR A 59 -8.76 -6.99 -5.04
N ARG A 60 -9.69 -6.96 -4.08
CA ARG A 60 -9.49 -7.59 -2.76
C ARG A 60 -9.08 -9.06 -2.87
N SER A 61 -9.69 -9.81 -3.78
CA SER A 61 -9.36 -11.22 -4.03
C SER A 61 -7.93 -11.40 -4.55
N GLN A 62 -7.45 -10.51 -5.41
CA GLN A 62 -6.07 -10.53 -5.89
C GLN A 62 -5.08 -10.22 -4.77
N ARG A 63 -5.38 -9.24 -3.90
CA ARG A 63 -4.56 -8.97 -2.72
C ARG A 63 -4.46 -10.19 -1.79
N ILE A 64 -5.57 -10.89 -1.56
CA ILE A 64 -5.56 -12.14 -0.77
C ILE A 64 -4.72 -13.22 -1.46
N LYS A 65 -4.82 -13.38 -2.79
CA LYS A 65 -3.96 -14.30 -3.54
C LYS A 65 -2.48 -13.98 -3.39
N PHE A 66 -2.12 -12.70 -3.47
CA PHE A 66 -0.75 -12.24 -3.24
C PHE A 66 -0.27 -12.59 -1.82
N GLN A 67 -1.07 -12.25 -0.80
CA GLN A 67 -0.75 -12.53 0.60
C GLN A 67 -0.56 -14.04 0.87
N ASN A 68 -1.44 -14.86 0.30
CA ASN A 68 -1.34 -16.32 0.40
C ASN A 68 -0.10 -16.85 -0.31
N CYS A 69 0.29 -16.26 -1.45
CA CYS A 69 1.50 -16.64 -2.15
C CYS A 69 2.76 -16.36 -1.32
N CYS A 70 2.92 -15.14 -0.78
CA CYS A 70 4.07 -14.84 0.10
C CYS A 70 4.12 -15.81 1.29
N THR A 71 2.97 -16.05 1.93
CA THR A 71 2.87 -16.96 3.08
C THR A 71 3.27 -18.39 2.70
N ARG A 72 2.90 -18.87 1.50
CA ARG A 72 3.29 -20.19 0.98
C ARG A 72 4.78 -20.28 0.66
N SER A 73 5.40 -19.17 0.28
CA SER A 73 6.86 -19.07 0.07
C SER A 73 7.65 -18.96 1.39
N GLY A 74 6.97 -18.89 2.54
CA GLY A 74 7.61 -18.73 3.86
C GLY A 74 7.90 -17.27 4.22
N GLU A 75 7.22 -16.34 3.57
CA GLU A 75 7.47 -14.91 3.68
C GLU A 75 6.25 -14.17 4.21
N LYS A 76 6.49 -12.99 4.79
CA LYS A 76 5.44 -12.13 5.33
C LYS A 76 4.98 -11.13 4.26
N PRO A 77 3.70 -11.12 3.87
CA PRO A 77 3.20 -10.09 2.96
C PRO A 77 3.05 -8.76 3.69
N ILE A 78 3.63 -7.70 3.13
CA ILE A 78 3.40 -6.31 3.53
C ILE A 78 2.65 -5.63 2.39
N CYS A 79 1.53 -4.98 2.70
CA CYS A 79 0.77 -4.21 1.75
C CYS A 79 0.49 -2.85 2.37
N SER A 80 1.02 -1.79 1.76
CA SER A 80 0.88 -0.40 2.21
C SER A 80 -0.02 0.42 1.30
#